data_AF-A0A4Q9HIC7-F1
#
_entry.id   AF-A0A4Q9HIC7-F1
#
_cell.length_a   1.000
_cell.length_b   1.000
_cell.length_c   1.000
_cell.angle_alpha   90.00
_cell.angle_beta   90.00
_cell.angle_gamma   90.00
#
_symmetry.space_group_name_H-M   'P 1'
#
loop_
_entity.id
_entity.type
_entity.pdbx_description
1 polymer ?
#
loop_
_entity_poly.entity_id
_entity_poly.type
_entity_poly.pdbx_seq_one_letter_code
_entity_poly.pdbx_strand_id
1 'polypeptide(L)'
;MKNLFTLSLLFCCSLAMAQVQFKSGKSGFVNFLRENTIYPQFSKDNCIQGTVNVSFKLDAQGKVYFSKISKGILSDLDEEALRLVRLSSGKWQVPVGYDTTVSIVAPVNFKLSGYNCEGKSSEAIQEAIRTYLAEEGLTNSVINFYKNIDQAKPGQEVQIIAIKNQLGIDDEYLDDRIKMALKKIKQGDKQGACEDFLFVKYMGSKMADDYLAKYCK
;
A
#
# COMPACT_ATOMS: atom_id res chain seq x y z
N MET A 1 -19.62 -42.50 56.89
CA MET A 1 -19.20 -41.16 56.44
C MET A 1 -17.70 -41.12 56.20
N LYS A 2 -17.26 -41.35 54.96
CA LYS A 2 -15.94 -40.92 54.44
C LYS A 2 -16.14 -40.64 52.95
N ASN A 3 -16.15 -39.36 52.61
CA ASN A 3 -16.46 -38.84 51.29
C ASN A 3 -15.25 -39.04 50.37
N LEU A 4 -15.48 -39.74 49.26
CA LEU A 4 -14.52 -39.95 48.19
C LEU A 4 -14.54 -38.69 47.30
N PHE A 5 -13.54 -37.82 47.45
CA PHE A 5 -13.35 -36.67 46.56
C PHE A 5 -12.74 -37.17 45.24
N THR A 6 -13.56 -37.28 44.20
CA THR A 6 -13.12 -37.45 42.82
C THR A 6 -12.63 -36.11 42.27
N LEU A 7 -11.31 -35.96 42.18
CA LEU A 7 -10.67 -34.82 41.53
C LEU A 7 -10.73 -35.05 40.00
N SER A 8 -11.80 -34.57 39.36
CA SER A 8 -11.92 -34.54 37.91
C SER A 8 -11.02 -33.42 37.35
N LEU A 9 -9.85 -33.80 36.86
CA LEU A 9 -8.94 -32.93 36.13
C LEU A 9 -9.54 -32.64 34.74
N LEU A 10 -10.30 -31.54 34.63
CA LEU A 10 -10.74 -30.96 33.36
C LEU A 10 -9.50 -30.44 32.61
N PHE A 11 -8.89 -31.30 31.82
CA PHE A 11 -7.87 -30.93 30.84
C PHE A 11 -8.55 -30.17 29.71
N CYS A 12 -8.82 -28.88 29.96
CA CYS A 12 -9.27 -27.96 28.94
C CYS A 12 -8.07 -27.69 28.01
N CYS A 13 -7.85 -28.62 27.08
CA CYS A 13 -6.89 -28.45 26.00
C CYS A 13 -7.43 -27.32 25.11
N SER A 14 -7.07 -26.09 25.43
CA SER A 14 -7.30 -24.95 24.55
C SER A 14 -6.50 -25.23 23.28
N LEU A 15 -7.20 -25.61 22.22
CA LEU A 15 -6.64 -25.60 20.87
C LEU A 15 -6.31 -24.14 20.56
N ALA A 16 -5.09 -23.72 20.88
CA ALA A 16 -4.54 -22.48 20.38
C ALA A 16 -4.49 -22.62 18.85
N MET A 17 -5.48 -22.07 18.16
CA MET A 17 -5.45 -22.00 16.71
C MET A 17 -4.18 -21.23 16.34
N ALA A 18 -3.24 -21.92 15.70
CA ALA A 18 -2.02 -21.30 15.24
C ALA A 18 -2.39 -20.12 14.33
N GLN A 19 -1.84 -18.95 14.62
CA GLN A 19 -2.09 -17.72 13.87
C GLN A 19 -0.91 -17.40 12.96
N VAL A 20 -1.16 -16.65 11.89
CA VAL A 20 -0.08 -16.09 11.07
C VAL A 20 0.77 -15.16 11.92
N GLN A 21 2.08 -15.33 11.83
CA GLN A 21 3.04 -14.52 12.56
C GLN A 21 4.20 -14.12 11.66
N PHE A 22 4.88 -13.01 11.98
CA PHE A 22 6.12 -12.68 11.31
C PHE A 22 7.23 -13.64 11.75
N LYS A 23 8.12 -14.06 10.84
CA LYS A 23 9.14 -15.10 11.11
C LYS A 23 10.10 -14.75 12.24
N SER A 24 10.40 -13.47 12.44
CA SER A 24 11.22 -12.98 13.57
C SER A 24 10.42 -12.72 14.86
N GLY A 25 9.18 -13.19 14.94
CA GLY A 25 8.32 -13.11 16.13
C GLY A 25 7.44 -11.86 16.18
N LYS A 26 6.77 -11.66 17.33
CA LYS A 26 5.69 -10.66 17.51
C LYS A 26 6.11 -9.21 17.23
N SER A 27 7.34 -8.83 17.58
CA SER A 27 7.89 -7.49 17.31
C SER A 27 8.62 -7.39 15.96
N GLY A 28 8.80 -8.52 15.26
CA GLY A 28 9.60 -8.61 14.05
C GLY A 28 9.08 -7.72 12.91
N PHE A 29 7.76 -7.66 12.73
CA PHE A 29 7.15 -6.80 11.71
C PHE A 29 7.37 -5.32 12.03
N VAL A 30 7.25 -4.89 13.28
CA VAL A 30 7.48 -3.49 13.69
C VAL A 30 8.94 -3.07 13.44
N ASN A 31 9.90 -3.95 13.74
CA ASN A 31 11.31 -3.68 13.45
C ASN A 31 11.56 -3.63 11.94
N PHE A 32 11.00 -4.57 11.19
CA PHE A 32 11.07 -4.57 9.73
C PHE A 32 10.53 -3.27 9.14
N LEU A 33 9.37 -2.78 9.60
CA LEU A 33 8.84 -1.49 9.17
C LEU A 33 9.84 -0.36 9.45
N ARG A 34 10.33 -0.24 10.69
CA ARG A 34 11.28 0.82 11.08
C ARG A 34 12.54 0.85 10.20
N GLU A 35 13.08 -0.31 9.87
CA GLU A 35 14.31 -0.44 9.06
C GLU A 35 14.10 -0.17 7.57
N ASN A 36 12.87 -0.33 7.09
CA ASN A 36 12.57 -0.28 5.65
C ASN A 36 11.71 0.91 5.24
N THR A 37 11.12 1.65 6.19
CA THR A 37 10.28 2.83 5.91
C THR A 37 11.09 3.90 5.20
N ILE A 38 10.58 4.34 4.05
CA ILE A 38 10.99 5.53 3.33
C ILE A 38 9.85 6.53 3.51
N TYR A 39 10.06 7.54 4.35
CA TYR A 39 9.03 8.55 4.58
C TYR A 39 8.81 9.38 3.30
N PRO A 40 7.60 9.43 2.73
CA PRO A 40 7.32 10.25 1.56
C PRO A 40 7.65 11.72 1.81
N GLN A 41 8.30 12.37 0.84
CA GLN A 41 8.84 13.72 1.01
C GLN A 41 7.75 14.74 1.36
N PHE A 42 6.61 14.70 0.66
CA PHE A 42 5.48 15.59 0.92
C PHE A 42 4.96 15.46 2.36
N SER A 43 4.62 14.23 2.78
CA SER A 43 4.14 13.98 4.14
C SER A 43 5.19 14.30 5.21
N LYS A 44 6.47 14.08 4.92
CA LYS A 44 7.59 14.42 5.82
C LYS A 44 7.69 15.93 6.03
N ASP A 45 7.73 16.71 4.95
CA ASP A 45 7.87 18.18 4.99
C ASP A 45 6.63 18.84 5.60
N ASN A 46 5.48 18.16 5.52
CA ASN A 46 4.22 18.62 6.07
C ASN A 46 3.85 18.03 7.43
N CYS A 47 4.76 17.27 8.05
CA CYS A 47 4.55 16.66 9.36
C CYS A 47 3.27 15.81 9.47
N ILE A 48 2.83 15.24 8.33
CA ILE A 48 1.66 14.39 8.24
C ILE A 48 2.06 13.01 8.74
N GLN A 49 1.40 12.55 9.81
CA GLN A 49 1.71 11.31 10.52
C GLN A 49 0.42 10.52 10.77
N GLY A 50 0.57 9.23 11.09
CA GLY A 50 -0.57 8.42 11.52
C GLY A 50 -0.36 6.94 11.27
N THR A 51 -1.47 6.20 11.23
CA THR A 51 -1.47 4.76 10.98
C THR A 51 -2.28 4.44 9.73
N VAL A 52 -1.63 3.78 8.76
CA VAL A 52 -2.28 3.19 7.60
C VAL A 52 -2.56 1.71 7.89
N ASN A 53 -3.79 1.25 7.67
CA ASN A 53 -4.12 -0.16 7.80
C ASN A 53 -4.14 -0.82 6.42
N VAL A 54 -3.26 -1.78 6.22
CA VAL A 54 -3.18 -2.57 4.97
C VAL A 54 -3.83 -3.92 5.18
N SER A 55 -4.82 -4.23 4.35
CA SER A 55 -5.43 -5.56 4.26
C SER A 55 -4.71 -6.38 3.20
N PHE A 56 -4.20 -7.56 3.53
CA PHE A 56 -3.43 -8.38 2.60
C PHE A 56 -3.67 -9.88 2.82
N LYS A 57 -3.34 -10.67 1.81
CA LYS A 57 -3.47 -12.13 1.83
C LYS A 57 -2.12 -12.78 1.56
N LEU A 58 -1.92 -13.94 2.17
CA LEU A 58 -0.68 -14.70 2.10
C LEU A 58 -0.92 -16.09 1.51
N ASP A 59 0.00 -16.57 0.70
CA ASP A 59 0.06 -17.99 0.34
C ASP A 59 0.60 -18.84 1.50
N ALA A 60 0.61 -20.16 1.35
CA ALA A 60 1.12 -21.08 2.38
C ALA A 60 2.62 -20.90 2.66
N GLN A 61 3.37 -20.24 1.77
CA GLN A 61 4.79 -19.93 1.94
C GLN A 61 5.01 -18.54 2.59
N GLY A 62 3.94 -17.84 2.94
CA GLY A 62 3.97 -16.52 3.55
C GLY A 62 4.31 -15.40 2.57
N LYS A 63 4.10 -15.61 1.25
CA LYS A 63 4.23 -14.55 0.25
C LYS A 63 2.93 -13.78 0.13
N VAL A 64 3.07 -12.46 0.03
CA VAL A 64 1.93 -11.56 -0.21
C VAL A 64 1.54 -11.67 -1.68
N TYR A 65 0.31 -12.14 -1.95
CA TYR A 65 -0.22 -12.24 -3.31
C TYR A 65 -1.34 -11.23 -3.59
N PHE A 66 -1.86 -10.59 -2.55
CA PHE A 66 -2.85 -9.51 -2.65
C PHE A 66 -2.69 -8.54 -1.50
N SER A 67 -2.80 -7.24 -1.77
CA SER A 67 -2.84 -6.20 -0.74
C SER A 67 -3.71 -5.01 -1.17
N LYS A 68 -4.38 -4.37 -0.22
CA LYS A 68 -5.12 -3.12 -0.42
C LYS A 68 -5.12 -2.27 0.85
N ILE A 69 -5.33 -0.97 0.69
CA ILE A 69 -5.61 -0.09 1.81
C ILE A 69 -7.01 -0.41 2.36
N SER A 70 -7.08 -0.59 3.68
CA SER A 70 -8.36 -0.71 4.41
C SER A 70 -8.71 0.57 5.14
N LYS A 71 -7.70 1.33 5.59
CA LYS A 71 -7.82 2.68 6.12
C LYS A 71 -6.55 3.44 5.79
N GLY A 72 -6.67 4.52 5.03
CA GLY A 72 -5.56 5.35 4.61
C GLY A 72 -5.41 6.63 5.43
N ILE A 73 -4.40 7.42 5.05
CA ILE A 73 -4.20 8.80 5.50
C ILE A 73 -4.16 9.73 4.29
N LEU A 74 -3.20 9.47 3.41
CA LEU A 74 -2.87 10.23 2.20
C LEU A 74 -2.19 9.25 1.23
N SER A 75 -2.40 9.40 -0.08
CA SER A 75 -1.97 8.35 -1.02
C SER A 75 -0.46 8.09 -1.02
N ASP A 76 0.39 9.07 -0.73
CA ASP A 76 1.84 8.88 -0.62
C ASP A 76 2.23 7.95 0.54
N LEU A 77 1.63 8.11 1.72
CA LEU A 77 1.81 7.24 2.88
C LEU A 77 1.14 5.88 2.69
N ASP A 78 0.01 5.86 2.01
CA ASP A 78 -0.70 4.63 1.67
C ASP A 78 0.11 3.76 0.70
N GLU A 79 0.68 4.35 -0.35
CA GLU A 79 1.58 3.67 -1.30
C GLU A 79 2.82 3.11 -0.59
N GLU A 80 3.41 3.88 0.32
CA GLU A 80 4.53 3.41 1.12
C GLU A 80 4.14 2.26 2.06
N ALA A 81 2.96 2.31 2.68
CA ALA A 81 2.45 1.23 3.50
C ALA A 81 2.23 -0.06 2.69
N LEU A 82 1.68 0.06 1.48
CA LEU A 82 1.55 -1.06 0.54
C LEU A 82 2.93 -1.61 0.17
N ARG A 83 3.89 -0.75 -0.16
CA ARG A 83 5.26 -1.15 -0.49
C ARG A 83 5.90 -1.94 0.65
N LEU A 84 5.77 -1.49 1.89
CA LEU A 84 6.30 -2.16 3.07
C LEU A 84 5.67 -3.54 3.28
N VAL A 85 4.34 -3.64 3.17
CA VAL A 85 3.65 -4.94 3.26
C VAL A 85 4.07 -5.88 2.14
N ARG A 86 4.17 -5.40 0.89
CA ARG A 86 4.63 -6.21 -0.24
C ARG A 86 6.09 -6.64 -0.09
N LEU A 87 6.97 -5.76 0.40
CA LEU A 87 8.38 -6.06 0.69
C LEU A 87 8.53 -7.10 1.82
N SER A 88 7.52 -7.22 2.68
CA SER A 88 7.47 -8.24 3.73
C SER A 88 7.14 -9.65 3.22
N SER A 89 6.86 -9.80 1.92
CA SER A 89 6.56 -11.07 1.29
C SER A 89 7.62 -12.14 1.56
N GLY A 90 7.18 -13.34 1.93
CA GLY A 90 8.02 -14.47 2.32
C GLY A 90 8.59 -14.38 3.74
N LYS A 91 8.30 -13.31 4.49
CA LYS A 91 8.73 -13.13 5.89
C LYS A 91 7.65 -13.52 6.90
N TRP A 92 6.52 -14.04 6.44
CA TRP A 92 5.43 -14.52 7.28
C TRP A 92 5.50 -16.04 7.46
N GLN A 93 5.19 -16.50 8.66
CA GLN A 93 4.94 -17.88 9.00
C GLN A 93 3.43 -18.11 8.93
N VAL A 94 2.99 -18.91 7.97
CA VAL A 94 1.59 -19.30 7.81
C VAL A 94 1.42 -20.72 8.38
N PRO A 95 0.48 -20.95 9.32
CA PRO A 95 0.21 -22.28 9.85
C PRO A 95 -0.37 -23.24 8.82
N VAL A 96 -0.09 -24.54 8.98
CA VAL A 96 -0.72 -25.58 8.17
C VAL A 96 -2.24 -25.52 8.35
N GLY A 97 -2.99 -25.55 7.24
CA GLY A 97 -4.45 -25.48 7.24
C GLY A 97 -5.04 -24.08 7.37
N TYR A 98 -4.21 -23.02 7.39
CA TYR A 98 -4.71 -21.64 7.35
C TYR A 98 -5.47 -21.36 6.03
N ASP A 99 -6.65 -20.77 6.13
CA ASP A 99 -7.43 -20.33 4.96
C ASP A 99 -6.75 -19.10 4.33
N THR A 100 -5.98 -19.36 3.26
CA THR A 100 -5.26 -18.31 2.50
C THR A 100 -6.17 -17.28 1.83
N THR A 101 -7.48 -17.50 1.78
CA THR A 101 -8.44 -16.53 1.22
C THR A 101 -8.82 -15.44 2.23
N VAL A 102 -8.55 -15.65 3.51
CA VAL A 102 -8.78 -14.69 4.60
C VAL A 102 -7.73 -13.59 4.55
N SER A 103 -8.20 -12.34 4.67
CA SER A 103 -7.31 -11.20 4.77
C SER A 103 -6.81 -10.98 6.20
N ILE A 104 -5.55 -10.62 6.32
CA ILE A 104 -4.92 -10.09 7.52
C ILE A 104 -4.90 -8.56 7.41
N VAL A 105 -5.03 -7.85 8.52
CA VAL A 105 -4.88 -6.39 8.57
C VAL A 105 -3.64 -6.04 9.39
N ALA A 106 -2.67 -5.38 8.77
CA ALA A 106 -1.47 -4.88 9.43
C ALA A 106 -1.52 -3.34 9.55
N PRO A 107 -1.34 -2.79 10.77
CA PRO A 107 -1.14 -1.36 10.94
C PRO A 107 0.32 -0.98 10.62
N VAL A 108 0.51 -0.01 9.73
CA VAL A 108 1.78 0.62 9.41
C VAL A 108 1.78 2.02 10.03
N ASN A 109 2.66 2.23 11.00
CA ASN A 109 2.72 3.47 11.77
C ASN A 109 3.79 4.41 11.21
N PHE A 110 3.38 5.58 10.74
CA PHE A 110 4.26 6.66 10.33
C PHE A 110 4.37 7.68 11.46
N LYS A 111 5.59 7.81 11.99
CA LYS A 111 5.92 8.76 13.05
C LYS A 111 7.21 9.49 12.69
N LEU A 112 7.18 10.81 12.85
CA LEU A 112 8.28 11.73 12.69
C LEU A 112 8.77 12.12 14.09
N SER A 113 10.07 11.99 14.31
CA SER A 113 10.74 12.49 15.51
C SER A 113 11.99 13.25 15.05
N GLY A 114 12.18 14.48 15.56
CA GLY A 114 13.36 15.29 15.23
C GLY A 114 13.31 16.01 13.88
N TYR A 115 12.11 16.30 13.37
CA TYR A 115 11.90 17.04 12.11
C TYR A 115 11.28 18.43 12.30
N ASN A 116 11.44 19.03 13.49
CA ASN A 116 10.84 20.32 13.87
C ASN A 116 9.32 20.39 13.65
N CYS A 117 8.64 19.25 13.76
CA CYS A 117 7.19 19.19 13.64
C CYS A 117 6.47 19.82 14.83
N GLU A 118 7.17 20.08 15.94
CA GLU A 118 6.60 20.73 17.12
C GLU A 118 6.13 22.16 16.83
N GLY A 119 6.69 22.82 15.80
CA GLY A 119 6.34 24.20 15.43
C GLY A 119 5.25 24.35 14.38
N LYS A 120 4.79 23.26 13.74
CA LYS A 120 3.81 23.33 12.66
C LYS A 120 2.39 23.24 13.24
N SER A 121 1.56 24.26 13.01
CA SER A 121 0.18 24.27 13.51
C SER A 121 -0.69 23.24 12.78
N SER A 122 -1.73 22.76 13.47
CA SER A 122 -2.71 21.85 12.88
C SER A 122 -3.34 22.42 11.61
N GLU A 123 -3.61 23.73 11.56
CA GLU A 123 -4.20 24.42 10.42
C GLU A 123 -3.28 24.37 9.20
N ALA A 124 -1.98 24.57 9.39
CA ALA A 124 -0.99 24.47 8.31
C ALA A 124 -0.88 23.05 7.76
N ILE A 125 -0.94 22.03 8.64
CA ILE A 125 -0.97 20.62 8.23
C ILE A 125 -2.25 20.34 7.42
N GLN A 126 -3.40 20.80 7.89
CA GLN A 126 -4.68 20.60 7.20
C GLN A 126 -4.72 21.30 5.84
N GLU A 127 -4.10 22.47 5.70
CA GLU A 127 -4.00 23.16 4.40
C GLU A 127 -3.11 22.39 3.42
N ALA A 128 -1.98 21.86 3.87
CA ALA A 128 -1.15 20.99 3.04
C ALA A 128 -1.93 19.75 2.57
N ILE A 129 -2.66 19.08 3.47
CA ILE A 129 -3.51 17.94 3.12
C ILE A 129 -4.57 18.34 2.08
N ARG A 130 -5.25 19.47 2.26
CA ARG A 130 -6.24 19.95 1.27
C ARG A 130 -5.64 20.17 -0.11
N THR A 131 -4.45 20.77 -0.16
CA THR A 131 -3.74 21.03 -1.42
C THR A 131 -3.41 19.71 -2.12
N TYR A 132 -2.85 18.75 -1.38
CA TYR A 132 -2.54 17.42 -1.91
C TYR A 132 -3.80 16.71 -2.45
N LEU A 133 -4.89 16.71 -1.68
CA LEU A 133 -6.14 16.06 -2.09
C LEU A 133 -6.75 16.72 -3.35
N ALA A 134 -6.53 18.02 -3.54
CA ALA A 134 -6.95 18.70 -4.76
C ALA A 134 -6.16 18.22 -5.98
N GLU A 135 -4.83 18.08 -5.86
CA GLU A 135 -3.97 17.55 -6.92
C GLU A 135 -4.27 16.07 -7.23
N GLU A 136 -4.55 15.28 -6.19
CA GLU A 136 -5.02 13.90 -6.34
C GLU A 136 -6.37 13.83 -7.05
N GLY A 137 -7.30 14.75 -6.75
CA GLY A 137 -8.57 14.87 -7.45
C GLY A 137 -8.39 15.18 -8.95
N LEU A 138 -7.45 16.05 -9.30
CA LEU A 138 -7.08 16.34 -10.68
C LEU A 138 -6.46 15.11 -11.36
N THR A 139 -5.52 14.44 -10.69
CA THR A 139 -4.89 13.20 -11.15
C THR A 139 -5.94 12.12 -11.43
N ASN A 140 -6.90 11.94 -10.53
CA ASN A 140 -8.00 10.99 -10.69
C ASN A 140 -8.92 11.37 -11.86
N SER A 141 -9.11 12.67 -12.12
CA SER A 141 -9.86 13.14 -13.28
C SER A 141 -9.18 12.75 -14.59
N VAL A 142 -7.85 12.88 -14.67
CA VAL A 142 -7.04 12.41 -15.82
C VAL A 142 -7.19 10.89 -15.98
N ILE A 143 -6.98 10.13 -14.90
CA ILE A 143 -7.10 8.66 -14.91
C ILE A 143 -8.48 8.22 -15.41
N ASN A 144 -9.55 8.81 -14.87
CA ASN A 144 -10.91 8.46 -15.22
C ASN A 144 -11.25 8.81 -16.67
N PHE A 145 -10.70 9.91 -17.19
CA PHE A 145 -10.85 10.26 -18.59
C PHE A 145 -10.24 9.19 -19.50
N TYR A 146 -8.95 8.84 -19.32
CA TYR A 146 -8.29 7.88 -20.20
C TYR A 146 -8.80 6.45 -20.03
N LYS A 147 -9.33 6.09 -18.85
CA LYS A 147 -10.06 4.82 -18.66
C LYS A 147 -11.31 4.71 -19.53
N ASN A 148 -11.94 5.84 -19.86
CA ASN A 148 -13.20 5.92 -20.60
C ASN A 148 -13.05 6.72 -21.89
N ILE A 149 -11.84 6.76 -22.47
CA ILE A 149 -11.54 7.61 -23.63
C ILE A 149 -12.43 7.32 -24.84
N ASP A 150 -12.88 6.07 -25.00
CA ASP A 150 -13.81 5.66 -26.07
C ASP A 150 -15.18 6.34 -26.00
N GLN A 151 -15.53 6.94 -24.84
CA GLN A 151 -16.77 7.68 -24.61
C GLN A 151 -16.55 9.21 -24.67
N ALA A 152 -15.32 9.67 -24.89
CA ALA A 152 -14.98 11.08 -24.89
C ALA A 152 -15.54 11.79 -26.12
N LYS A 153 -16.11 12.98 -25.90
CA LYS A 153 -16.53 13.89 -26.97
C LYS A 153 -15.32 14.59 -27.58
N PRO A 154 -15.37 14.95 -28.88
CA PRO A 154 -14.33 15.73 -29.52
C PRO A 154 -13.95 16.98 -28.71
N GLY A 155 -12.66 17.20 -28.49
CA GLY A 155 -12.12 18.36 -27.78
C GLY A 155 -12.04 18.25 -26.25
N GLN A 156 -12.62 17.22 -25.62
CA GLN A 156 -12.52 17.05 -24.16
C GLN A 156 -11.09 16.74 -23.69
N GLU A 157 -10.31 16.03 -24.51
CA GLU A 157 -8.93 15.65 -24.19
C GLU A 157 -8.01 16.88 -24.00
N VAL A 158 -8.30 18.00 -24.65
CA VAL A 158 -7.51 19.25 -24.53
C VAL A 158 -7.45 19.73 -23.08
N GLN A 159 -8.57 19.66 -22.35
CA GLN A 159 -8.62 20.07 -20.94
C GLN A 159 -7.83 19.11 -20.05
N ILE A 160 -7.83 17.82 -20.39
CA ILE A 160 -7.12 16.77 -19.65
C ILE A 160 -5.61 16.89 -19.83
N ILE A 161 -5.15 17.23 -21.04
CA ILE A 161 -3.74 17.53 -21.32
C ILE A 161 -3.29 18.75 -20.51
N ALA A 162 -4.11 19.80 -20.42
CA ALA A 162 -3.79 20.96 -19.60
C ALA A 162 -3.64 20.61 -18.11
N ILE A 163 -4.52 19.74 -17.57
CA ILE A 163 -4.40 19.24 -16.20
C ILE A 163 -3.12 18.43 -16.00
N LYS A 164 -2.76 17.54 -16.93
CA LYS A 164 -1.49 16.78 -16.86
C LYS A 164 -0.28 17.70 -16.79
N ASN A 165 -0.26 18.73 -17.64
CA ASN A 165 0.83 19.72 -17.67
C ASN A 165 0.91 20.50 -16.35
N GLN A 166 -0.23 20.89 -15.78
CA GLN A 166 -0.29 21.55 -14.46
C GLN A 166 0.28 20.66 -13.36
N LEU A 167 0.02 19.35 -13.42
CA LEU A 167 0.52 18.36 -12.47
C LEU A 167 1.99 17.96 -12.72
N GLY A 168 2.63 18.47 -13.77
CA GLY A 168 4.00 18.09 -14.16
C GLY A 168 4.13 16.62 -14.60
N ILE A 169 3.05 16.02 -15.12
CA ILE A 169 3.05 14.63 -15.60
C ILE A 169 3.43 14.62 -17.09
N ASP A 170 4.74 14.54 -17.34
CA ASP A 170 5.34 14.42 -18.67
C ASP A 170 5.89 13.01 -18.95
N ASP A 171 6.48 12.82 -20.12
CA ASP A 171 7.03 11.52 -20.54
C ASP A 171 8.21 11.07 -19.67
N GLU A 172 8.99 12.00 -19.11
CA GLU A 172 10.09 11.68 -18.19
C GLU A 172 9.56 11.11 -16.88
N TYR A 173 8.56 11.76 -16.30
CA TYR A 173 7.85 11.25 -15.12
C TYR A 173 7.26 9.85 -15.38
N LEU A 174 6.62 9.64 -16.53
CA LEU A 174 6.03 8.35 -16.88
C LEU A 174 7.08 7.26 -17.11
N ASP A 175 8.23 7.59 -17.70
CA ASP A 175 9.36 6.67 -17.83
C ASP A 175 9.92 6.26 -16.46
N ASP A 176 10.06 7.20 -15.54
CA ASP A 176 10.49 6.90 -14.17
C ASP A 176 9.48 6.01 -13.42
N ARG A 177 8.17 6.21 -13.63
CA ARG A 177 7.14 5.29 -13.14
C ARG A 177 7.32 3.88 -13.70
N ILE A 178 7.64 3.73 -14.99
CA ILE A 178 7.94 2.42 -15.61
C ILE A 178 9.19 1.79 -14.99
N LYS A 179 10.28 2.55 -14.79
CA LYS A 179 11.50 2.05 -14.14
C LYS A 179 11.22 1.52 -12.74
N MET A 180 10.39 2.23 -11.96
CA MET A 180 9.95 1.78 -10.64
C MET A 180 9.12 0.50 -10.72
N ALA A 181 8.19 0.40 -11.67
CA ALA A 181 7.40 -0.81 -11.90
C ALA A 181 8.29 -2.02 -12.22
N LEU A 182 9.30 -1.85 -13.08
CA LEU A 182 10.26 -2.90 -13.41
C LEU A 182 11.11 -3.32 -12.21
N LYS A 183 11.45 -2.38 -11.31
CA LYS A 183 12.09 -2.70 -10.03
C LYS A 183 11.18 -3.54 -9.14
N LYS A 184 9.89 -3.21 -9.06
CA LYS A 184 8.88 -4.00 -8.31
C LYS A 184 8.75 -5.42 -8.87
N ILE A 185 8.77 -5.61 -10.20
CA ILE A 185 8.81 -6.95 -10.82
C ILE A 185 10.01 -7.76 -10.34
N LYS A 186 11.22 -7.18 -10.36
CA LYS A 186 12.44 -7.86 -9.88
C LYS A 186 12.37 -8.23 -8.40
N GLN A 187 11.62 -7.47 -7.61
CA GLN A 187 11.40 -7.71 -6.19
C GLN A 187 10.25 -8.70 -5.90
N GLY A 188 9.55 -9.18 -6.94
CA GLY A 188 8.40 -10.08 -6.79
C GLY A 188 7.09 -9.38 -6.45
N ASP A 189 7.05 -8.03 -6.46
CA ASP A 189 5.84 -7.24 -6.28
C ASP A 189 5.12 -7.06 -7.64
N LYS A 190 4.47 -8.14 -8.10
CA LYS A 190 3.72 -8.13 -9.36
C LYS A 190 2.53 -7.16 -9.31
N GLN A 191 1.79 -7.13 -8.20
CA GLN A 191 0.61 -6.26 -8.06
C GLN A 191 1.00 -4.78 -8.14
N GLY A 192 2.00 -4.35 -7.37
CA GLY A 192 2.44 -2.96 -7.36
C GLY A 192 3.09 -2.52 -8.67
N ALA A 193 3.77 -3.41 -9.38
CA ALA A 193 4.25 -3.13 -10.73
C ALA A 193 3.10 -2.90 -11.71
N CYS A 194 2.06 -3.72 -11.65
CA CYS A 194 0.90 -3.59 -12.51
C CYS A 194 0.09 -2.33 -12.22
N GLU A 195 0.00 -1.90 -10.95
CA GLU A 195 -0.60 -0.62 -10.58
C GLU A 195 0.15 0.56 -11.23
N ASP A 196 1.49 0.55 -11.23
CA ASP A 196 2.29 1.59 -11.90
C ASP A 196 2.14 1.56 -13.42
N PHE A 197 2.18 0.39 -14.04
CA PHE A 197 1.98 0.27 -15.48
C PHE A 197 0.58 0.73 -15.91
N LEU A 198 -0.44 0.39 -15.13
CA LEU A 198 -1.81 0.87 -15.36
C LEU A 198 -1.93 2.37 -15.16
N PHE A 199 -1.25 2.94 -14.16
CA PHE A 199 -1.19 4.38 -13.97
C PHE A 199 -0.64 5.05 -15.25
N VAL A 200 0.48 4.57 -15.80
CA VAL A 200 1.07 5.13 -17.03
C VAL A 200 0.10 5.05 -18.21
N LYS A 201 -0.55 3.90 -18.38
CA LYS A 201 -1.61 3.72 -19.40
C LYS A 201 -2.74 4.73 -19.23
N TYR A 202 -3.24 4.89 -18.00
CA TYR A 202 -4.34 5.81 -17.68
C TYR A 202 -3.89 7.27 -17.53
N MET A 203 -2.62 7.57 -17.79
CA MET A 203 -2.14 8.92 -18.08
C MET A 203 -2.15 9.22 -19.59
N GLY A 204 -2.74 8.34 -20.40
CA GLY A 204 -2.85 8.51 -21.85
C GLY A 204 -1.58 8.12 -22.62
N SER A 205 -0.64 7.45 -21.97
CA SER A 205 0.60 7.00 -22.59
C SER A 205 0.54 5.52 -22.97
N LYS A 206 1.13 5.18 -24.12
CA LYS A 206 1.30 3.79 -24.58
C LYS A 206 2.59 3.15 -24.11
N MET A 207 3.46 3.89 -23.41
CA MET A 207 4.79 3.42 -22.98
C MET A 207 4.74 2.15 -22.10
N ALA A 208 3.61 1.89 -21.45
CA ALA A 208 3.42 0.74 -20.57
C ALA A 208 2.72 -0.48 -21.22
N ASP A 209 2.26 -0.39 -22.47
CA ASP A 209 1.38 -1.40 -23.07
C ASP A 209 2.04 -2.79 -23.17
N ASP A 210 3.28 -2.85 -23.65
CA ASP A 210 4.02 -4.12 -23.76
C ASP A 210 4.31 -4.71 -22.37
N TYR A 211 4.58 -3.87 -21.37
CA TYR A 211 4.80 -4.31 -20.00
C TYR A 211 3.52 -4.85 -19.36
N LEU A 212 2.38 -4.20 -19.58
CA LEU A 212 1.07 -4.71 -19.16
C LEU A 212 0.78 -6.07 -19.80
N ALA A 213 1.02 -6.21 -21.10
CA ALA A 213 0.78 -7.45 -21.83
C ALA A 213 1.69 -8.59 -21.37
N LYS A 214 2.91 -8.27 -20.91
CA LYS A 214 3.90 -9.25 -20.45
C LYS A 214 3.71 -9.64 -18.99
N TYR A 215 3.43 -8.67 -18.12
CA TYR A 215 3.51 -8.85 -16.67
C TYR A 215 2.16 -8.79 -15.96
N CYS A 216 1.09 -8.30 -16.56
CA CYS A 216 -0.17 -8.01 -15.86
C CYS A 216 -1.38 -8.80 -16.36
N LYS A 217 -1.10 -9.88 -17.08
CA LYS A 217 -2.07 -10.93 -17.38
C LYS A 217 -2.19 -11.95 -16.24
#